data_AF-A0A5J4SV04-F1
#
_entry.id   AF-A0A5J4SV04-F1
#
_cell.length_a   1.000
_cell.length_b   1.000
_cell.length_c   1.000
_cell.angle_alpha   90.00
_cell.angle_beta   90.00
_cell.angle_gamma   90.00
#
_symmetry.space_group_name_H-M   'P 1'
#
loop_
_entity.id
_entity.type
_entity.pdbx_description
1 polymer ?
#
loop_
_entity_poly.entity_id
_entity_poly.type
_entity_poly.pdbx_seq_one_letter_code
_entity_poly.pdbx_strand_id
1 'polypeptide(L)'
;MSRAKRSSICSTDNIKPEFGYCAATRTHYFGYKLHAFCDENAVMHSFDFTPANVHDVNYLKEVNYMLLNCELIGDKGYISAHYQADLFNQSQIRLSVSTRNNLPCKGRIK
;
A
#
# COMPACT_ATOMS: atom_id res chain seq x y z
N MET A 1 7.09 22.35 -10.30
CA MET A 1 7.48 22.12 -8.89
C MET A 1 7.33 23.36 -7.97
N SER A 2 7.42 24.60 -8.47
CA SER A 2 7.36 25.84 -7.65
C SER A 2 6.03 26.12 -6.90
N ARG A 3 4.98 25.32 -7.12
CA ARG A 3 3.68 25.44 -6.45
C ARG A 3 3.40 24.34 -5.43
N ALA A 4 4.22 23.28 -5.37
CA ALA A 4 4.02 22.13 -4.49
C ALA A 4 3.86 22.54 -3.01
N LYS A 5 4.87 23.24 -2.46
CA LYS A 5 4.87 23.72 -1.07
C LYS A 5 3.82 24.79 -0.75
N ARG A 6 3.06 25.27 -1.74
CA ARG A 6 1.96 26.24 -1.58
C ARG A 6 0.59 25.56 -1.63
N SER A 7 0.52 24.27 -1.92
CA SER A 7 -0.74 23.53 -1.94
C SER A 7 -1.23 23.29 -0.52
N SER A 8 -2.41 23.81 -0.20
CA SER A 8 -3.14 23.52 1.05
C SER A 8 -4.10 22.33 0.91
N ILE A 9 -4.20 21.72 -0.28
CA ILE A 9 -5.15 20.63 -0.57
C ILE A 9 -4.87 19.45 0.37
N CYS A 10 -5.89 19.08 1.14
CA CYS A 10 -5.90 17.98 2.11
C CYS A 10 -4.77 18.04 3.17
N SER A 11 -4.13 19.20 3.35
CA SER A 11 -3.09 19.40 4.37
C SER A 11 -3.75 19.66 5.71
N THR A 12 -3.63 18.72 6.64
CA THR A 12 -4.10 18.81 8.03
C THR A 12 -2.93 18.68 8.99
N ASP A 13 -3.18 18.81 10.30
CA ASP A 13 -2.14 18.62 11.32
C ASP A 13 -1.60 17.18 11.33
N ASN A 14 -2.43 16.21 10.93
CA ASN A 14 -2.11 14.79 10.95
C ASN A 14 -1.43 14.33 9.65
N ILE A 15 -1.88 14.80 8.49
CA ILE A 15 -1.33 14.41 7.19
C ILE A 15 -1.05 15.63 6.32
N LYS A 16 0.09 15.61 5.64
CA LYS A 16 0.53 16.69 4.73
C LYS A 16 1.13 16.10 3.47
N PRO A 17 0.97 16.76 2.31
CA PRO A 17 1.48 16.24 1.07
C PRO A 17 3.00 16.34 1.06
N GLU A 18 3.66 15.32 0.54
CA GLU A 18 5.12 15.27 0.47
C GLU A 18 5.59 14.90 -0.93
N PHE A 19 6.90 15.04 -1.17
CA PHE A 19 7.51 14.56 -2.41
C PHE A 19 7.77 13.05 -2.34
N GLY A 20 7.18 12.32 -3.29
CA GLY A 20 7.41 10.89 -3.47
C GLY A 20 8.08 10.59 -4.80
N TYR A 21 8.55 9.35 -4.94
CA TYR A 21 9.09 8.82 -6.19
C TYR A 21 8.30 7.59 -6.61
N CYS A 22 7.80 7.60 -7.85
CA CYS A 22 7.16 6.44 -8.45
C CYS A 22 8.20 5.67 -9.28
N ALA A 23 8.58 4.48 -8.83
CA ALA A 23 9.56 3.65 -9.52
C ALA A 23 9.07 3.14 -10.89
N ALA A 24 7.76 2.94 -11.05
CA ALA A 24 7.17 2.45 -12.29
C ALA A 24 7.30 3.47 -13.43
N THR A 25 7.05 4.75 -13.15
CA THR A 25 7.12 5.84 -14.15
C THR A 25 8.45 6.58 -14.13
N ARG A 26 9.32 6.33 -13.14
CA ARG A 26 10.58 7.05 -12.90
C ARG A 26 10.39 8.55 -12.70
N THR A 27 9.28 8.95 -12.08
CA THR A 27 8.93 10.36 -11.87
C THR A 27 8.78 10.69 -10.40
N HIS A 28 9.22 11.89 -10.03
CA HIS A 28 8.87 12.50 -8.75
C HIS A 28 7.50 13.16 -8.85
N TYR A 29 6.73 13.07 -7.78
CA TYR A 29 5.44 13.73 -7.67
C TYR A 29 5.29 14.32 -6.27
N PHE A 30 4.40 15.30 -6.13
CA PHE A 30 4.09 15.92 -4.85
C PHE A 30 2.62 15.65 -4.53
N GLY A 31 2.34 15.09 -3.35
CA GLY A 31 0.98 14.81 -2.94
C GLY A 31 0.89 13.63 -2.00
N TYR A 32 -0.08 12.77 -2.28
CA TYR A 32 -0.45 11.61 -1.48
C TYR A 32 -0.48 10.35 -2.34
N LYS A 33 -0.51 9.20 -1.67
CA LYS A 33 -0.87 7.90 -2.21
C LYS A 33 -2.24 7.51 -1.68
N LEU A 34 -3.09 7.00 -2.55
CA LEU A 34 -4.38 6.42 -2.19
C LEU A 34 -4.20 4.92 -1.98
N HIS A 35 -4.62 4.43 -0.82
CA HIS A 35 -4.77 3.02 -0.52
C HIS A 35 -6.26 2.71 -0.46
N ALA A 36 -6.72 1.69 -1.16
CA ALA A 36 -8.14 1.34 -1.22
C ALA A 36 -8.32 -0.18 -1.21
N PHE A 37 -9.39 -0.62 -0.55
CA PHE A 37 -9.87 -1.99 -0.58
C PHE A 37 -11.11 -2.07 -1.44
N CYS A 38 -11.07 -2.96 -2.42
CA CYS A 38 -12.22 -3.27 -3.26
C CYS A 38 -12.49 -4.77 -3.24
N ASP A 39 -13.76 -5.13 -3.40
CA ASP A 39 -14.15 -6.51 -3.66
C ASP A 39 -13.98 -6.89 -5.13
N GLU A 40 -14.33 -8.13 -5.47
CA GLU A 40 -14.29 -8.67 -6.82
C GLU A 40 -15.22 -7.94 -7.81
N ASN A 41 -16.20 -7.20 -7.32
CA ASN A 41 -17.12 -6.38 -8.12
C ASN A 41 -16.62 -4.94 -8.27
N ALA A 42 -15.38 -4.65 -7.83
CA ALA A 42 -14.76 -3.33 -7.79
C ALA A 42 -15.53 -2.32 -6.91
N VAL A 43 -16.30 -2.80 -5.93
CA VAL A 43 -16.93 -1.93 -4.94
C VAL A 43 -15.91 -1.62 -3.85
N MET A 44 -15.71 -0.34 -3.61
CA MET A 44 -14.74 0.18 -2.64
C MET A 44 -15.34 0.14 -1.23
N HIS A 45 -14.71 -0.61 -0.34
CA HIS A 45 -15.17 -0.81 1.04
C HIS A 45 -14.49 0.12 2.03
N SER A 46 -13.22 0.43 1.81
CA SER A 46 -12.42 1.29 2.68
C SER A 46 -11.28 1.93 1.91
N PHE A 47 -10.83 3.10 2.38
CA PHE A 47 -9.72 3.83 1.79
C PHE A 47 -9.01 4.75 2.75
N ASP A 48 -7.73 5.00 2.47
CA ASP A 48 -6.92 5.94 3.22
C ASP A 48 -5.86 6.62 2.35
N PHE A 49 -5.32 7.73 2.85
CA PHE A 49 -4.27 8.51 2.22
C PHE A 49 -2.99 8.49 3.05
N THR A 50 -1.86 8.22 2.40
CA THR A 50 -0.54 8.45 2.99
C THR A 50 0.20 9.55 2.22
N PRO A 51 1.09 10.33 2.85
CA PRO A 51 1.99 11.22 2.14
C PRO A 51 2.83 10.45 1.10
N ALA A 52 3.14 11.08 -0.04
CA ALA A 52 3.78 10.39 -1.17
C ALA A 52 5.15 9.76 -0.87
N ASN A 53 5.84 10.21 0.17
CA ASN A 53 7.14 9.67 0.61
C ASN A 53 7.00 8.40 1.48
N VAL A 54 5.79 8.03 1.91
CA VAL A 54 5.56 6.82 2.71
C VAL A 54 5.61 5.59 1.81
N HIS A 55 6.28 4.53 2.27
CA HIS A 55 6.32 3.25 1.56
C HIS A 55 4.99 2.50 1.69
N ASP A 56 4.50 1.93 0.60
CA ASP A 56 3.16 1.30 0.54
C ASP A 56 3.02 0.15 1.55
N VAL A 57 4.12 -0.56 1.80
CA VAL A 57 4.19 -1.62 2.80
C VAL A 57 3.78 -1.19 4.20
N ASN A 58 3.96 0.08 4.57
CA ASN A 58 3.61 0.57 5.91
C ASN A 58 2.11 0.59 6.14
N TYR A 59 1.31 0.70 5.07
CA TYR A 59 -0.14 0.64 5.14
C TYR A 59 -0.64 -0.72 5.64
N LEU A 60 0.10 -1.81 5.35
CA LEU A 60 -0.28 -3.18 5.76
C LEU A 60 -0.46 -3.35 7.28
N LYS A 61 0.14 -2.47 8.09
CA LYS A 61 -0.07 -2.46 9.55
C LYS A 61 -1.53 -2.22 9.92
N GLU A 62 -2.21 -1.33 9.20
CA GLU A 62 -3.58 -0.93 9.52
C GLU A 62 -4.61 -1.92 8.95
N VAL A 63 -4.28 -2.55 7.82
CA VAL A 63 -5.08 -3.60 7.17
C VAL A 63 -5.42 -4.75 8.11
N ASN A 64 -4.47 -5.07 8.97
CA ASN A 64 -4.59 -6.16 9.93
C ASN A 64 -5.78 -6.02 10.89
N TYR A 65 -6.28 -4.79 11.08
CA TYR A 65 -7.41 -4.50 11.96
C TYR A 65 -8.75 -4.35 11.21
N MET A 66 -8.73 -4.28 9.88
CA MET A 66 -9.92 -4.00 9.07
C MET A 66 -10.56 -5.24 8.43
N LEU A 67 -9.78 -6.30 8.23
CA LEU A 67 -10.19 -7.52 7.51
C LEU A 67 -9.87 -8.77 8.32
N LEU A 68 -10.58 -9.87 8.06
CA LEU A 68 -10.37 -11.17 8.69
C LEU A 68 -10.70 -12.29 7.71
N ASN A 69 -9.92 -13.39 7.74
CA ASN A 69 -10.19 -14.62 6.98
C ASN A 69 -10.38 -14.42 5.45
N CYS A 70 -9.53 -13.63 4.80
CA CYS A 70 -9.66 -13.34 3.37
C CYS A 70 -8.34 -13.47 2.59
N GLU A 71 -8.43 -13.50 1.26
CA GLU A 71 -7.28 -13.33 0.38
C GLU A 71 -7.24 -11.88 -0.13
N LEU A 72 -6.12 -11.21 0.10
CA LEU A 72 -5.87 -9.85 -0.37
C LEU A 72 -4.92 -9.91 -1.57
N ILE A 73 -5.37 -9.39 -2.71
CA ILE A 73 -4.55 -9.27 -3.91
C ILE A 73 -3.96 -7.86 -3.95
N GLY A 74 -2.64 -7.75 -3.86
CA GLY A 74 -1.94 -6.48 -3.73
C GLY A 74 -0.99 -6.16 -4.88
N ASP A 75 -0.71 -4.87 -5.05
CA ASP A 75 0.36 -4.36 -5.91
C ASP A 75 1.77 -4.75 -5.40
N LYS A 76 2.77 -4.73 -6.29
CA LYS A 76 4.19 -4.98 -5.97
C LYS A 76 4.77 -4.05 -4.90
N GLY A 77 4.19 -2.89 -4.66
CA GLY A 77 4.55 -1.99 -3.56
C GLY A 77 4.36 -2.62 -2.17
N TYR A 78 3.50 -3.63 -2.05
CA TYR A 78 3.17 -4.30 -0.79
C TYR A 78 4.00 -5.58 -0.53
N ILE A 79 5.01 -5.88 -1.34
CA ILE A 79 5.86 -7.07 -1.13
C ILE A 79 6.61 -6.94 0.21
N SER A 80 6.26 -7.80 1.17
CA SER A 80 7.00 -7.97 2.42
C SER A 80 6.70 -9.31 3.08
N ALA A 81 7.73 -10.16 3.18
CA ALA A 81 7.60 -11.46 3.82
C ALA A 81 7.18 -11.35 5.30
N HIS A 82 7.62 -10.30 5.99
CA HIS A 82 7.25 -10.05 7.39
C HIS A 82 5.75 -9.79 7.52
N TYR A 83 5.22 -8.83 6.76
CA TYR A 83 3.79 -8.51 6.83
C TYR A 83 2.91 -9.63 6.27
N GLN A 84 3.37 -10.37 5.26
CA GLN A 84 2.63 -11.56 4.80
C GLN A 84 2.48 -12.59 5.92
N ALA A 85 3.52 -12.83 6.72
CA ALA A 85 3.45 -13.73 7.86
C ALA A 85 2.57 -13.15 8.98
N ASP A 86 2.74 -11.87 9.33
CA ASP A 86 1.95 -11.23 10.39
C ASP A 86 0.46 -11.21 10.08
N LEU A 87 0.08 -10.80 8.86
CA LEU A 87 -1.32 -10.76 8.40
C LEU A 87 -1.96 -12.14 8.44
N PHE A 88 -1.20 -13.18 8.07
CA PHE A 88 -1.69 -14.55 8.16
C PHE A 88 -1.84 -15.00 9.61
N ASN A 89 -0.82 -14.77 10.45
CA ASN A 89 -0.83 -15.25 11.83
C ASN A 89 -1.86 -14.54 12.71
N GLN A 90 -2.10 -13.25 12.49
CA GLN A 90 -2.99 -12.45 13.34
C GLN A 90 -4.44 -12.46 12.87
N SER A 91 -4.67 -12.39 11.56
CA SER A 91 -6.01 -12.17 10.99
C SER A 91 -6.41 -13.18 9.92
N GLN A 92 -5.59 -14.23 9.71
CA GLN A 92 -5.78 -15.24 8.66
C GLN A 92 -5.92 -14.63 7.25
N ILE A 93 -5.28 -13.48 7.03
CA ILE A 93 -5.26 -12.80 5.73
C ILE A 93 -4.10 -13.36 4.91
N ARG A 94 -4.40 -13.87 3.71
CA ARG A 94 -3.37 -14.26 2.73
C ARG A 94 -3.10 -13.10 1.79
N LEU A 95 -1.94 -12.46 1.92
CA LEU A 95 -1.52 -11.39 1.02
C LEU A 95 -0.79 -11.99 -0.20
N SER A 96 -1.47 -11.96 -1.34
CA SER A 96 -1.00 -12.42 -2.65
C SER A 96 -0.50 -11.22 -3.48
N VAL A 97 0.80 -11.17 -3.74
CA VAL A 97 1.44 -10.09 -4.51
C VAL A 97 2.29 -10.69 -5.62
N SER A 98 2.25 -10.08 -6.80
CA SER A 98 3.10 -10.51 -7.92
C SER A 98 4.59 -10.36 -7.58
N THR A 99 5.40 -11.36 -7.91
CA THR A 99 6.84 -11.35 -7.60
C THR A 99 7.60 -10.31 -8.43
N ARG A 100 8.72 -9.81 -7.90
CA ARG A 100 9.72 -9.11 -8.71
C ARG A 100 10.62 -10.14 -9.38
N ASN A 101 10.98 -9.94 -10.64
CA ASN A 101 11.85 -10.85 -11.40
C ASN A 101 13.19 -11.16 -10.71
N ASN A 102 13.65 -10.27 -9.82
CA ASN A 102 14.92 -10.40 -9.11
C ASN A 102 14.77 -10.93 -7.67
N LEU A 103 13.56 -11.29 -7.22
CA LEU A 103 13.38 -12.02 -5.97
C LEU A 103 13.34 -13.52 -6.25
N PRO A 104 14.09 -14.35 -5.51
CA PRO A 104 13.95 -15.80 -5.63
C PRO A 104 12.51 -16.19 -5.29
N CYS A 105 11.86 -16.93 -6.18
CA CYS A 105 10.54 -17.50 -5.96
C CYS A 105 10.58 -18.37 -4.69
N LYS A 106 10.10 -17.85 -3.56
CA LYS A 106 9.84 -18.71 -2.41
C LYS A 106 8.66 -19.59 -2.78
N GLY A 107 8.91 -20.90 -2.78
CA GLY A 107 8.03 -21.93 -3.29
C GLY A 107 6.59 -21.78 -2.82
N ARG A 108 5.68 -21.98 -3.76
CA ARG A 108 4.25 -22.15 -3.53
C ARG A 108 4.11 -23.31 -2.54
N ILE A 109 3.75 -23.03 -1.29
CA ILE A 109 3.39 -24.07 -0.33
C ILE A 109 2.11 -24.71 -0.90
N LYS A 110 2.24 -25.97 -1.34
CA LYS A 110 1.12 -26.81 -1.77
C LYS A 110 0.32 -27.25 -0.54
#